data_AF-A0A3A2IF23-F1
#
_entry.id   AF-A0A3A2IF23-F1
#
_cell.length_a   1.000
_cell.length_b   1.000
_cell.length_c   1.000
_cell.angle_alpha   90.00
_cell.angle_beta   90.00
_cell.angle_gamma   90.00
#
_symmetry.space_group_name_H-M   'P 1'
#
loop_
_entity.id
_entity.type
_entity.pdbx_description
1 polymer ?
#
loop_
_entity_poly.entity_id
_entity_poly.type
_entity_poly.pdbx_seq_one_letter_code
_entity_poly.pdbx_strand_id
1 'polypeptide(L)'
;MIAKCQNQGTFVQPSAQGHWYFHRDGVVRNAFQTSLLSKVDTSAASFKVSFELESGEWGTIWRDSCADEQYRQLCLILRQWKMGADAPI
;
A
#
# COMPACT_ATOMS: atom_id res chain seq x y z
N MET A 1 -2.92 10.90 -0.31
CA MET A 1 -1.52 10.87 0.19
C MET A 1 -0.62 10.35 -0.91
N ILE A 2 0.58 10.91 -1.06
CA ILE A 2 1.56 10.49 -2.07
C ILE A 2 2.65 9.72 -1.35
N ALA A 3 2.78 8.42 -1.58
CA ALA A 3 3.98 7.67 -1.20
C ALA A 3 4.90 7.60 -2.43
N LYS A 4 6.13 8.09 -2.31
CA LYS A 4 7.15 8.05 -3.36
C LYS A 4 8.21 7.02 -2.96
N CYS A 5 8.35 5.94 -3.72
CA CYS A 5 9.29 4.85 -3.42
C CYS A 5 10.52 4.88 -4.37
N GLN A 6 11.73 5.02 -3.83
CA GLN A 6 12.99 4.86 -4.59
C GLN A 6 13.72 3.57 -4.19
N ASN A 7 14.27 2.88 -5.18
CA ASN A 7 14.88 1.56 -5.05
C ASN A 7 16.40 1.69 -4.75
N GLN A 8 16.86 1.21 -3.61
CA GLN A 8 18.29 0.88 -3.41
C GLN A 8 18.40 -0.63 -3.17
N GLY A 9 19.24 -1.26 -3.98
CA GLY A 9 19.21 -2.70 -4.22
C GLY A 9 19.58 -3.57 -3.01
N THR A 10 18.84 -4.65 -2.85
CA THR A 10 19.26 -6.00 -2.43
C THR A 10 18.06 -6.93 -2.59
N PHE A 11 18.27 -8.25 -2.48
CA PHE A 11 17.30 -9.34 -2.76
C PHE A 11 16.02 -9.24 -1.92
N VAL A 12 15.17 -8.29 -2.29
CA VAL A 12 13.99 -7.81 -1.58
C VAL A 12 13.02 -7.42 -2.68
N GLN A 13 11.78 -7.97 -2.68
CA GLN A 13 10.78 -7.65 -3.71
C GLN A 13 10.72 -6.12 -3.88
N PRO A 14 10.89 -5.58 -5.11
CA PRO A 14 11.03 -4.14 -5.29
C PRO A 14 9.80 -3.43 -4.75
N SER A 15 10.03 -2.31 -4.06
CA SER A 15 8.91 -1.46 -3.65
C SER A 15 8.17 -0.98 -4.89
N ALA A 16 6.85 -0.90 -4.80
CA ALA A 16 6.00 -0.40 -5.87
C ALA A 16 6.49 1.00 -6.29
N GLN A 17 7.06 1.10 -7.49
CA GLN A 17 7.71 2.32 -7.95
C GLN A 17 6.68 3.37 -8.35
N GLY A 18 7.04 4.66 -8.21
CA GLY A 18 6.19 5.78 -8.59
C GLY A 18 5.31 6.32 -7.46
N HIS A 19 4.28 7.08 -7.84
CA HIS A 19 3.38 7.74 -6.91
C HIS A 19 2.14 6.88 -6.72
N TRP A 20 1.98 6.33 -5.51
CA TRP A 20 0.82 5.55 -5.13
C TRP A 20 -0.08 6.36 -4.20
N TYR A 21 -1.36 6.38 -4.53
CA TYR A 21 -2.41 7.05 -3.77
C TYR A 21 -3.38 6.01 -3.25
N PHE A 22 -3.56 5.98 -1.93
CA PHE A 22 -4.51 5.10 -1.27
C PHE A 22 -5.62 5.92 -0.63
N HIS A 23 -6.86 5.48 -0.85
CA HIS A 23 -8.05 6.00 -0.21
C HIS A 23 -8.58 5.01 0.84
N ARG A 24 -9.25 5.54 1.86
CA ARG A 24 -9.92 4.75 2.91
C ARG A 24 -10.96 3.77 2.37
N ASP A 25 -11.56 4.10 1.22
CA ASP A 25 -12.61 3.29 0.58
C ASP A 25 -12.02 2.15 -0.27
N GLY A 26 -10.70 1.95 -0.22
CA GLY A 26 -10.01 0.89 -0.95
C GLY A 26 -9.54 1.28 -2.34
N VAL A 27 -9.82 2.50 -2.80
CA VAL A 27 -9.34 2.98 -4.10
C VAL A 27 -7.82 3.20 -4.05
N VAL A 28 -7.10 2.54 -4.97
CA VAL A 28 -5.68 2.72 -5.21
C VAL A 28 -5.49 3.35 -6.58
N ARG A 29 -4.73 4.44 -6.64
CA ARG A 29 -4.35 5.09 -7.90
C ARG A 29 -2.84 5.09 -8.03
N ASN A 30 -2.35 4.66 -9.17
CA ASN A 30 -0.95 4.81 -9.56
C ASN A 30 -0.89 5.56 -10.91
N ALA A 31 0.31 5.70 -11.49
CA ALA A 31 0.50 6.40 -12.75
C ALA A 31 -0.14 5.71 -13.96
N PHE A 32 -0.44 4.41 -13.86
CA PHE A 32 -0.92 3.58 -14.96
C PHE A 32 -2.43 3.37 -14.90
N GLN A 33 -3.01 3.30 -13.70
CA GLN A 33 -4.39 2.93 -13.49
C GLN A 33 -4.96 3.35 -12.13
N THR A 34 -6.28 3.25 -12.05
CA THR A 34 -7.04 3.28 -10.81
C THR A 34 -7.70 1.90 -10.63
N SER A 35 -7.54 1.30 -9.46
CA SER A 35 -8.11 0.00 -9.11
C SER A 35 -8.52 -0.02 -7.65
N LEU A 36 -9.24 -1.05 -7.24
CA LEU A 36 -9.65 -1.25 -5.85
C LEU A 36 -8.73 -2.26 -5.17
N LEU A 37 -8.56 -2.11 -3.85
CA LEU A 37 -7.93 -3.11 -3.00
C LEU A 37 -8.83 -4.34 -2.91
N SER A 38 -8.25 -5.50 -3.21
CA SER A 38 -8.84 -6.81 -2.98
C SER A 38 -8.35 -7.40 -1.65
N LYS A 39 -7.05 -7.28 -1.38
CA LYS A 39 -6.44 -7.84 -0.17
C LYS A 39 -5.31 -6.95 0.34
N VAL A 40 -5.13 -6.94 1.65
CA VAL A 40 -4.03 -6.24 2.30
C VAL A 40 -3.39 -7.13 3.36
N ASP A 41 -2.07 -7.29 3.26
CA ASP A 41 -1.23 -7.87 4.29
C ASP A 41 -0.44 -6.78 5.04
N THR A 42 -0.77 -6.64 6.32
CA THR A 42 -0.11 -5.75 7.27
C THR A 42 0.64 -6.52 8.36
N SER A 43 0.83 -7.83 8.20
CA SER A 43 1.50 -8.69 9.19
C SER A 43 2.94 -8.22 9.47
N ALA A 44 3.62 -7.75 8.41
CA ALA A 44 4.97 -7.23 8.46
C ALA A 44 5.03 -5.69 8.45
N ALA A 45 3.97 -4.98 8.89
CA ALA A 45 3.87 -3.51 8.83
C ALA A 45 5.00 -2.76 9.58
N SER A 46 5.80 -3.42 10.42
CA SER A 46 7.03 -2.82 10.97
C SER A 46 8.09 -2.55 9.89
N PHE A 47 8.03 -3.27 8.75
CA PHE A 47 9.02 -3.28 7.68
C PHE A 47 8.41 -3.02 6.30
N LYS A 48 7.27 -3.63 5.97
CA LYS A 48 6.59 -3.55 4.67
C LYS A 48 5.09 -3.76 4.78
N VAL A 49 4.36 -3.21 3.82
CA VAL A 49 2.96 -3.55 3.59
C VAL A 49 2.81 -4.10 2.19
N SER A 50 2.05 -5.19 2.07
CA SER A 50 1.74 -5.81 0.77
C SER A 50 0.25 -5.72 0.51
N PHE A 51 -0.13 -5.49 -0.73
CA PHE A 51 -1.53 -5.36 -1.11
C PHE A 51 -1.75 -5.97 -2.50
N GLU A 52 -2.98 -6.42 -2.72
CA GLU A 52 -3.46 -6.99 -3.97
C GLU A 52 -4.61 -6.11 -4.47
N LEU A 53 -4.56 -5.78 -5.74
CA LEU A 53 -5.61 -5.05 -6.43
C LEU A 53 -6.64 -6.03 -7.00
N GLU A 54 -7.88 -5.58 -7.23
CA GLU A 54 -8.89 -6.37 -7.95
C GLU A 54 -8.48 -6.71 -9.39
N SER A 55 -7.53 -5.97 -9.99
CA SER A 55 -6.92 -6.34 -11.26
C SER A 55 -6.07 -7.61 -11.20
N GLY A 56 -5.81 -8.16 -9.99
CA GLY A 56 -4.92 -9.29 -9.76
C GLY A 56 -3.45 -8.89 -9.64
N GLU A 57 -3.13 -7.60 -9.59
CA GLU A 57 -1.77 -7.08 -9.42
C GLU A 57 -1.39 -6.90 -7.96
N TRP A 58 -0.13 -7.23 -7.66
CA TRP A 58 0.37 -7.27 -6.29
C TRP A 58 1.42 -6.18 -6.12
N GLY A 59 1.24 -5.34 -5.11
CA GLY A 59 2.17 -4.28 -4.75
C GLY A 59 2.76 -4.52 -3.37
N THR A 60 4.02 -4.15 -3.18
CA THR A 60 4.64 -4.09 -1.84
C THR A 60 5.24 -2.71 -1.66
N ILE A 61 4.96 -2.07 -0.53
CA ILE A 61 5.58 -0.81 -0.13
C ILE A 61 6.44 -1.07 1.09
N TRP A 62 7.74 -0.83 0.95
CA TRP A 62 8.70 -0.92 2.06
C TRP A 62 8.73 0.38 2.84
N ARG A 63 8.90 0.26 4.16
CA ARG A 63 9.03 1.42 5.05
C ARG A 63 10.18 2.33 4.67
N ASP A 64 11.32 1.74 4.30
CA ASP A 64 12.53 2.49 3.91
C ASP A 64 12.36 3.22 2.56
N SER A 65 11.38 2.81 1.75
CA SER A 65 11.17 3.42 0.45
C SER A 65 10.46 4.77 0.51
N CYS A 66 9.76 5.11 1.59
CA CYS A 66 9.06 6.39 1.72
C CYS A 66 9.28 7.05 3.09
N ALA A 67 8.88 8.31 3.24
CA ALA A 67 9.02 9.00 4.53
C ALA A 67 8.20 8.30 5.63
N ASP A 68 8.74 8.21 6.84
CA ASP A 68 8.11 7.46 7.95
C ASP A 68 6.68 7.95 8.25
N GLU A 69 6.44 9.26 8.14
CA GLU A 69 5.10 9.85 8.28
C GLU A 69 4.12 9.33 7.23
N GLN A 70 4.51 9.31 5.96
CA GLN A 70 3.70 8.80 4.85
C GLN A 70 3.44 7.30 5.02
N TYR A 71 4.46 6.55 5.47
CA TYR A 71 4.34 5.12 5.72
C TYR A 71 3.39 4.80 6.87
N ARG A 72 3.47 5.54 7.99
CA ARG A 72 2.53 5.39 9.12
C ARG A 72 1.11 5.68 8.69
N GLN A 73 0.90 6.76 7.94
CA GLN A 73 -0.41 7.14 7.46
C GLN A 73 -0.96 6.11 6.46
N LEU A 74 -0.13 5.57 5.56
CA LEU A 74 -0.50 4.44 4.71
C LEU A 74 -0.95 3.23 5.54
N CYS A 75 -0.16 2.84 6.54
CA CYS A 75 -0.51 1.74 7.44
C CYS A 75 -1.85 1.98 8.14
N LEU A 76 -2.15 3.21 8.55
CA LEU A 76 -3.43 3.56 9.17
C LEU A 76 -4.60 3.42 8.18
N ILE A 77 -4.47 3.96 6.97
CA ILE A 77 -5.50 3.86 5.91
C ILE A 77 -5.78 2.39 5.58
N LEU A 78 -4.72 1.59 5.40
CA LEU A 78 -4.83 0.17 5.09
C LEU A 78 -5.46 -0.64 6.23
N ARG A 79 -5.13 -0.31 7.49
CA ARG A 79 -5.77 -0.92 8.67
C ARG A 79 -7.25 -0.52 8.77
N GLN A 80 -7.57 0.75 8.54
CA GLN A 80 -8.96 1.23 8.54
C GLN A 80 -9.78 0.55 7.44
N TRP A 81 -9.23 0.41 6.24
CA TRP A 81 -9.88 -0.33 5.16
C TRP A 81 -10.09 -1.80 5.55
N LYS A 82 -9.06 -2.47 6.09
CA LYS A 82 -9.16 -3.87 6.53
C LYS A 82 -10.21 -4.07 7.63
N MET A 83 -10.35 -3.10 8.54
CA MET A 83 -11.39 -3.12 9.59
C MET A 83 -12.77 -2.73 9.05
N GLY A 84 -12.84 -1.82 8.07
CA GLY A 84 -14.09 -1.38 7.42
C GLY A 84 -14.64 -2.39 6.41
N ALA A 85 -13.79 -3.26 5.85
CA ALA A 85 -14.20 -4.43 5.09
C ALA A 85 -14.86 -5.50 5.98
N ASP A 86 -14.59 -5.47 7.29
CA ASP A 86 -15.16 -6.36 8.31
C ASP A 86 -16.28 -5.67 9.13
N ALA A 87 -16.52 -4.38 8.91
CA ALA A 87 -17.58 -3.64 9.59
C ALA A 87 -18.90 -3.85 8.83
N PRO A 88 -19.91 -4.52 9.42
CA PRO A 88 -21.22 -4.57 8.82
C PRO A 88 -21.81 -3.16 8.78
N ILE A 89 -22.43 -2.84 7.64
CA ILE A 89 -23.26 -1.67 7.36
C ILE A 89 -24.18 -1.27 8.52
#